data_AF-A0A9W4I5I0-F1
#
_entry.id   AF-A0A9W4I5I0-F1
#
_cell.length_a   1.000
_cell.length_b   1.000
_cell.length_c   1.000
_cell.angle_alpha   90.00
_cell.angle_beta   90.00
_cell.angle_gamma   90.00
#
_symmetry.space_group_name_H-M   'P 1'
#
loop_
_entity.id
_entity.type
_entity.pdbx_description
1 polymer ?
#
loop_
_entity_poly.entity_id
_entity_poly.type
_entity_poly.pdbx_seq_one_letter_code
_entity_poly.pdbx_strand_id
1 'polypeptide(L)'
;MSATKTSIVEEAGVSSTPVKQSFGARVAAHFKKWWWAHLIVFVISVLVIVLPVVYVGYPKIAQDAVNDSTLDIKEMVISDPTPDSFHLSQKQILGSDSSYHPQIFAFDAAVSLGGGAAPFTTVTVPGVKSNDGVEINVDQDVDLSDSDAFGDFATAVMMKKEVLLNIYGRPKLQQGSLPKTTVTYNKTVAMNGLNQLEGFAVSEFHIMIPSVNGYNMNGTVLIPNPSVMTITMGNLSLNLAVDGKAMGTTYLNDLVLKPGNNTVPMLAKVDQSAVIGLLTSSSNPYKDGIVPFDITGKSSTYNGKELPYFTKALSANKLTVKLDVGAALKEIGFNLIKSALGV
;
A
#
# COMPACT_ATOMS: atom_id res chain seq x y z
N MET A 1 -47.10 -90.00 88.93
CA MET A 1 -46.32 -88.76 88.87
C MET A 1 -45.52 -88.77 87.57
N SER A 2 -45.74 -87.74 86.76
CA SER A 2 -45.22 -87.54 85.41
C SER A 2 -43.70 -87.50 85.34
N ALA A 3 -43.13 -88.08 84.27
CA ALA A 3 -41.82 -87.73 83.78
C ALA A 3 -41.97 -87.16 82.36
N THR A 4 -41.62 -85.88 82.24
CA THR A 4 -41.76 -84.98 81.11
C THR A 4 -40.89 -85.41 79.92
N LYS A 5 -41.48 -85.41 78.72
CA LYS A 5 -40.81 -85.67 77.44
C LYS A 5 -40.23 -84.35 76.91
N THR A 6 -38.91 -84.22 76.90
CA THR A 6 -38.21 -83.05 76.35
C THR A 6 -38.19 -83.14 74.81
N SER A 7 -38.90 -82.23 74.14
CA SER A 7 -38.84 -82.03 72.70
C SER A 7 -37.68 -81.10 72.36
N ILE A 8 -36.70 -81.60 71.62
CA ILE A 8 -35.64 -80.78 71.00
C ILE A 8 -36.19 -80.25 69.68
N VAL A 9 -36.30 -78.93 69.59
CA VAL A 9 -36.62 -78.20 68.35
C VAL A 9 -35.30 -77.91 67.65
N GLU A 10 -35.13 -78.47 66.46
CA GLU A 10 -34.02 -78.19 65.56
C GLU A 10 -34.31 -76.86 64.83
N GLU A 11 -33.57 -75.80 65.17
CA GLU A 11 -33.58 -74.54 64.42
C GLU A 11 -32.94 -74.80 63.05
N ALA A 12 -33.78 -74.89 62.01
CA ALA A 12 -33.33 -74.86 60.64
C ALA A 12 -32.72 -73.48 60.35
N GLY A 13 -31.39 -73.42 60.29
CA GLY A 13 -30.65 -72.27 59.79
C GLY A 13 -31.10 -71.93 58.37
N VAL A 14 -31.81 -70.81 58.24
CA VAL A 14 -32.19 -70.25 56.93
C VAL A 14 -30.91 -69.76 56.26
N SER A 15 -30.35 -70.59 55.38
CA SER A 15 -29.37 -70.19 54.38
C SER A 15 -30.03 -69.15 53.46
N SER A 16 -29.76 -67.87 53.70
CA SER A 16 -30.13 -66.78 52.79
C SER A 16 -29.42 -66.99 51.44
N THR A 17 -30.18 -67.39 50.41
CA THR A 17 -29.70 -67.41 49.03
C THR A 17 -29.33 -65.98 48.60
N PRO A 18 -28.16 -65.74 47.99
CA PRO A 18 -27.76 -64.39 47.60
C PRO A 18 -28.68 -63.90 46.49
N VAL A 19 -29.41 -62.82 46.76
CA VAL A 19 -30.27 -62.14 45.78
C VAL A 19 -29.40 -61.75 44.58
N LYS A 20 -29.71 -62.29 43.39
CA LYS A 20 -29.05 -61.90 42.13
C LYS A 20 -29.23 -60.40 41.93
N GLN A 21 -28.15 -59.64 42.13
CA GLN A 21 -28.12 -58.20 41.88
C GLN A 21 -28.61 -57.90 40.46
N SER A 22 -29.57 -56.98 40.33
CA SER A 22 -30.11 -56.55 39.04
C SER A 22 -29.01 -55.92 38.18
N PHE A 23 -29.16 -56.00 36.85
CA PHE A 23 -28.17 -55.47 35.90
C PHE A 23 -27.81 -54.00 36.18
N GLY A 24 -28.80 -53.18 36.56
CA GLY A 24 -28.60 -51.79 36.95
C GLY A 24 -27.76 -51.60 38.23
N ALA A 25 -27.95 -52.45 39.25
CA ALA A 25 -27.15 -52.38 40.48
C ALA A 25 -25.67 -52.76 40.23
N ARG A 26 -25.41 -53.66 39.29
CA ARG A 26 -24.04 -54.04 38.86
C ARG A 26 -23.36 -52.94 38.06
N VAL A 27 -24.09 -52.27 37.16
CA VAL A 27 -23.57 -51.10 36.41
C VAL A 27 -23.28 -49.93 37.35
N ALA A 28 -24.15 -49.66 38.32
CA ALA A 28 -23.93 -48.62 39.33
C ALA A 28 -22.71 -48.92 40.23
N ALA A 29 -22.53 -50.18 40.66
CA ALA A 29 -21.35 -50.60 41.40
C ALA A 29 -20.07 -50.54 40.57
N HIS A 30 -20.14 -50.85 39.27
CA HIS A 30 -19.02 -50.75 38.33
C HIS A 30 -18.59 -49.29 38.14
N PHE A 31 -19.53 -48.39 37.84
CA PHE A 31 -19.23 -46.96 37.73
C PHE A 31 -18.71 -46.38 39.05
N LYS A 32 -19.24 -46.79 40.22
CA LYS A 32 -18.72 -46.34 41.52
C LYS A 32 -17.32 -46.86 41.83
N LYS A 33 -16.96 -48.07 41.38
CA LYS A 33 -15.64 -48.69 41.59
C LYS A 33 -14.58 -48.23 40.58
N TRP A 34 -14.97 -47.93 39.34
CA TRP A 34 -14.09 -47.59 38.22
C TRP A 34 -14.26 -46.15 37.69
N TRP A 35 -14.94 -45.27 38.44
CA TRP A 35 -15.19 -43.88 38.03
C TRP A 35 -13.91 -43.15 37.62
N TRP A 36 -12.80 -43.39 38.32
CA TRP A 36 -11.49 -42.83 38.04
C TRP A 36 -10.92 -43.28 36.68
N ALA A 37 -11.16 -44.53 36.27
CA ALA A 37 -10.72 -45.03 34.97
C ALA A 37 -11.55 -44.41 33.84
N HIS A 38 -12.87 -44.27 34.02
CA HIS A 38 -13.71 -43.54 33.06
C HIS A 38 -13.34 -42.06 32.96
N LEU A 39 -13.00 -41.43 34.09
CA LEU A 39 -12.50 -40.06 34.11
C LEU A 39 -11.17 -39.93 33.35
N ILE A 40 -10.22 -40.85 33.56
CA ILE A 40 -8.95 -40.88 32.82
C ILE A 40 -9.18 -41.04 31.33
N VAL A 41 -10.01 -42.01 30.91
CA VAL A 41 -10.34 -42.21 29.49
C VAL A 41 -10.99 -40.97 28.90
N PHE A 42 -11.94 -40.35 29.59
CA PHE A 42 -12.56 -39.10 29.17
C PHE A 42 -11.51 -37.98 28.98
N VAL A 43 -10.61 -37.78 29.95
CA VAL A 43 -9.54 -36.78 29.88
C VAL A 43 -8.62 -37.05 28.70
N ILE A 44 -8.21 -38.31 28.48
CA ILE A 44 -7.37 -38.70 27.34
C ILE A 44 -8.11 -38.42 26.02
N SER A 45 -9.38 -38.80 25.90
CA SER A 45 -10.18 -38.52 24.70
C SER A 45 -10.30 -37.02 24.43
N VAL A 46 -10.53 -36.20 25.47
CA VAL A 46 -10.56 -34.74 25.34
C VAL A 46 -9.20 -34.22 24.88
N LEU A 47 -8.09 -34.66 25.48
CA LEU A 47 -6.76 -34.21 25.08
C LEU A 47 -6.42 -34.60 23.64
N VAL A 48 -6.75 -35.83 23.23
CA VAL A 48 -6.52 -36.33 21.86
C VAL A 48 -7.32 -35.53 20.82
N ILE A 49 -8.46 -34.93 21.19
CA ILE A 49 -9.25 -34.08 20.29
C ILE A 49 -8.79 -32.62 20.35
N VAL A 50 -8.62 -32.07 21.54
CA VAL A 50 -8.32 -30.65 21.77
C VAL A 50 -6.92 -30.30 21.28
N LEU A 51 -5.91 -31.14 21.55
CA LEU A 51 -4.53 -30.83 21.16
C LEU A 51 -4.37 -30.70 19.64
N PRO A 52 -4.85 -31.62 18.79
CA PRO A 52 -4.79 -31.43 17.33
C PRO A 52 -5.55 -30.19 16.86
N VAL A 53 -6.73 -29.89 17.44
CA VAL A 53 -7.49 -28.69 17.06
C VAL A 53 -6.71 -27.42 17.38
N VAL A 54 -6.09 -27.33 18.57
CA VAL A 54 -5.36 -26.14 19.02
C VAL A 54 -4.01 -25.98 18.31
N TYR A 55 -3.28 -27.07 18.07
CA TYR A 55 -1.91 -26.99 17.54
C TYR A 55 -1.81 -27.21 16.03
N VAL A 56 -2.84 -27.78 15.39
CA VAL A 56 -2.86 -28.02 13.93
C VAL A 56 -4.03 -27.30 13.26
N GLY A 57 -5.23 -27.36 13.84
CA GLY A 57 -6.42 -26.71 13.29
C GLY A 57 -6.34 -25.18 13.33
N TYR A 58 -6.08 -24.63 14.51
CA TYR A 58 -6.03 -23.18 14.72
C TYR A 58 -4.99 -22.45 13.86
N PRO A 59 -3.72 -22.91 13.74
CA PRO A 59 -2.75 -22.25 12.86
C PRO A 59 -3.18 -22.21 11.39
N LYS A 60 -3.87 -23.26 10.91
CA LYS A 60 -4.41 -23.30 9.53
C LYS A 60 -5.54 -22.30 9.35
N ILE A 61 -6.52 -22.32 10.26
CA ILE A 61 -7.64 -21.35 10.24
C ILE A 61 -7.13 -19.90 10.30
N ALA A 62 -6.12 -19.64 11.14
CA ALA A 62 -5.49 -18.33 11.23
C ALA A 62 -4.79 -17.92 9.93
N GLN A 63 -4.11 -18.86 9.27
CA GLN A 63 -3.48 -18.60 7.97
C GLN A 63 -4.52 -18.36 6.87
N ASP A 64 -5.58 -19.15 6.83
CA ASP A 64 -6.66 -19.01 5.85
C ASP A 64 -7.37 -17.66 6.02
N ALA A 65 -7.68 -17.26 7.26
CA ALA A 65 -8.26 -15.94 7.53
C ALA A 65 -7.35 -14.77 7.11
N VAL A 66 -6.03 -14.90 7.28
CA VAL A 66 -5.08 -13.91 6.76
C VAL A 66 -5.08 -13.93 5.24
N ASN A 67 -5.10 -15.09 4.60
CA ASN A 67 -5.13 -15.21 3.13
C ASN A 67 -6.41 -14.61 2.52
N ASP A 68 -7.54 -14.75 3.19
CA ASP A 68 -8.84 -14.24 2.73
C ASP A 68 -9.04 -12.75 3.04
N SER A 69 -8.29 -12.18 3.99
CA SER A 69 -8.38 -10.75 4.32
C SER A 69 -8.00 -9.84 3.14
N THR A 70 -8.55 -8.62 3.11
CA THR A 70 -8.19 -7.60 2.12
C THR A 70 -7.50 -6.42 2.79
N LEU A 71 -6.72 -5.68 2.01
CA LEU A 71 -6.09 -4.45 2.46
C LEU A 71 -6.37 -3.35 1.47
N ASP A 72 -6.99 -2.27 1.94
CA ASP A 72 -7.36 -1.12 1.13
C ASP A 72 -6.65 0.13 1.64
N ILE A 73 -5.71 0.66 0.85
CA ILE A 73 -4.93 1.84 1.19
C ILE A 73 -5.77 3.07 0.83
N LYS A 74 -6.19 3.82 1.85
CA LYS A 74 -7.07 4.99 1.69
C LYS A 74 -6.30 6.29 1.52
N GLU A 75 -5.13 6.38 2.15
CA GLU A 75 -4.25 7.54 2.09
C GLU A 75 -2.82 7.08 2.26
N MET A 76 -1.90 7.67 1.51
CA MET A 76 -0.47 7.46 1.65
C MET A 76 0.24 8.80 1.44
N VAL A 77 1.02 9.23 2.41
CA VAL A 77 1.76 10.48 2.38
C VAL A 77 3.24 10.14 2.46
N ILE A 78 3.99 10.60 1.46
CA ILE A 78 5.44 10.52 1.38
C ILE A 78 5.96 11.95 1.56
N SER A 79 6.51 12.24 2.73
CA SER A 79 7.07 13.55 3.10
C SER A 79 8.54 13.46 3.47
N ASP A 80 9.15 14.63 3.61
CA ASP A 80 10.55 14.80 4.03
C ASP A 80 11.55 13.86 3.33
N PRO A 81 11.48 13.75 1.98
CA PRO A 81 12.30 12.80 1.24
C PRO A 81 13.79 13.13 1.31
N THR A 82 14.60 12.09 1.42
CA THR A 82 16.05 12.12 1.19
C THR A 82 16.40 11.16 0.06
N PRO A 83 17.67 11.09 -0.41
CA PRO A 83 18.07 10.12 -1.41
C PRO A 83 17.79 8.65 -1.00
N ASP A 84 17.85 8.36 0.30
CA ASP A 84 17.85 7.00 0.85
C ASP A 84 16.73 6.76 1.88
N SER A 85 15.86 7.73 2.13
CA SER A 85 14.78 7.61 3.12
C SER A 85 13.65 8.60 2.85
N PHE A 86 12.51 8.42 3.53
CA PHE A 86 11.41 9.37 3.56
C PHE A 86 10.54 9.12 4.80
N HIS A 87 9.70 10.08 5.15
CA HIS A 87 8.67 9.90 6.16
C HIS A 87 7.38 9.35 5.51
N LEU A 88 6.85 8.26 6.06
CA LEU A 88 5.64 7.60 5.61
C LEU A 88 4.52 7.82 6.62
N SER A 89 3.41 8.41 6.15
CA SER A 89 2.12 8.39 6.87
C SER A 89 1.08 7.72 5.98
N GLN A 90 0.58 6.56 6.38
CA GLN A 90 -0.35 5.74 5.61
C GLN A 90 -1.55 5.34 6.46
N LYS A 91 -2.73 5.47 5.86
CA LYS A 91 -4.00 4.99 6.40
C LYS A 91 -4.54 3.87 5.52
N GLN A 92 -4.78 2.72 6.13
CA GLN A 92 -5.31 1.55 5.44
C GLN A 92 -6.47 0.93 6.23
N ILE A 93 -7.38 0.28 5.52
CA ILE A 93 -8.51 -0.45 6.07
C ILE A 93 -8.27 -1.94 5.84
N LEU A 94 -8.34 -2.71 6.92
CA LEU A 94 -8.34 -4.17 6.86
C LEU A 94 -9.77 -4.67 6.64
N GLY A 95 -9.98 -5.42 5.56
CA GLY A 95 -11.23 -6.15 5.34
C GLY A 95 -11.09 -7.61 5.79
N SER A 96 -12.13 -8.15 6.43
CA SER A 96 -12.13 -9.55 6.89
C SER A 96 -13.54 -10.10 7.07
N ASP A 97 -13.84 -11.22 6.39
CA ASP A 97 -15.10 -11.96 6.59
C ASP A 97 -15.04 -12.95 7.77
N SER A 98 -13.95 -12.96 8.54
CA SER A 98 -13.78 -13.88 9.65
C SER A 98 -14.68 -13.52 10.82
N SER A 99 -15.39 -14.51 11.37
CA SER A 99 -16.10 -14.37 12.65
C SER A 99 -15.15 -14.33 13.85
N TYR A 100 -13.85 -14.57 13.63
CA TYR A 100 -12.81 -14.48 14.63
C TYR A 100 -12.13 -13.12 14.56
N HIS A 101 -11.81 -12.57 15.73
CA HIS A 101 -11.18 -11.25 15.86
C HIS A 101 -9.82 -11.35 16.54
N PRO A 102 -8.83 -12.02 15.92
CA PRO A 102 -7.56 -12.24 16.55
C PRO A 102 -6.76 -10.94 16.69
N GLN A 103 -5.92 -10.88 17.72
CA GLN A 103 -4.88 -9.88 17.81
C GLN A 103 -3.76 -10.24 16.84
N ILE A 104 -3.49 -9.37 15.88
CA ILE A 104 -2.28 -9.37 15.06
C ILE A 104 -1.25 -8.51 15.80
N PHE A 105 -0.09 -9.07 16.09
CA PHE A 105 0.99 -8.31 16.75
C PHE A 105 1.78 -7.53 15.72
N ALA A 106 2.43 -6.45 16.18
CA ALA A 106 3.31 -5.65 15.35
C ALA A 106 4.40 -6.51 14.72
N PHE A 107 4.77 -6.19 13.48
CA PHE A 107 5.75 -6.93 12.71
C PHE A 107 6.37 -6.07 11.62
N ASP A 108 7.55 -6.46 11.18
CA ASP A 108 8.23 -5.82 10.06
C ASP A 108 7.80 -6.47 8.75
N ALA A 109 7.39 -5.64 7.80
CA ALA A 109 6.92 -6.05 6.48
C ALA A 109 7.88 -5.55 5.40
N ALA A 110 8.46 -6.48 4.63
CA ALA A 110 9.20 -6.16 3.43
C ALA A 110 8.22 -5.71 2.33
N VAL A 111 8.53 -4.58 1.70
CA VAL A 111 7.69 -3.97 0.66
C VAL A 111 8.42 -4.01 -0.67
N SER A 112 7.75 -4.51 -1.72
CA SER A 112 8.31 -4.60 -3.06
C SER A 112 7.30 -4.22 -4.14
N LEU A 113 7.80 -3.79 -5.30
CA LEU A 113 6.97 -3.66 -6.50
C LEU A 113 6.49 -5.05 -6.94
N GLY A 114 5.21 -5.18 -7.31
CA GLY A 114 4.65 -6.43 -7.80
C GLY A 114 5.37 -6.93 -9.06
N GLY A 115 5.90 -8.16 -8.99
CA GLY A 115 6.76 -8.74 -10.03
C GLY A 115 8.21 -8.24 -10.01
N GLY A 116 8.56 -7.34 -9.08
CA GLY A 116 9.93 -6.91 -8.83
C GLY A 116 10.78 -7.99 -8.15
N ALA A 117 12.09 -7.94 -8.38
CA ALA A 117 13.02 -8.97 -7.90
C ALA A 117 13.36 -8.85 -6.40
N ALA A 118 13.33 -7.63 -5.85
CA ALA A 118 13.76 -7.34 -4.48
C ALA A 118 12.81 -6.34 -3.78
N PRO A 119 12.69 -6.41 -2.44
CA PRO A 119 12.06 -5.36 -1.66
C PRO A 119 12.92 -4.10 -1.63
N PHE A 120 12.26 -2.95 -1.69
CA PHE A 120 12.93 -1.65 -1.64
C PHE A 120 12.99 -1.06 -0.23
N THR A 121 12.17 -1.56 0.69
CA THR A 121 12.19 -1.14 2.10
C THR A 121 11.53 -2.18 3.01
N THR A 122 11.63 -1.94 4.32
CA THR A 122 10.88 -2.62 5.37
C THR A 122 10.10 -1.59 6.19
N VAL A 123 8.82 -1.86 6.41
CA VAL A 123 7.92 -0.99 7.19
C VAL A 123 7.42 -1.74 8.41
N THR A 124 7.50 -1.13 9.59
CA THR A 124 6.92 -1.70 10.80
C THR A 124 5.41 -1.48 10.82
N VAL A 125 4.64 -2.56 10.72
CA VAL A 125 3.18 -2.52 10.80
C VAL A 125 2.77 -2.64 12.27
N PRO A 126 1.93 -1.74 12.81
CA PRO A 126 1.53 -1.80 14.21
C PRO A 126 0.58 -2.98 14.47
N GLY A 127 0.54 -3.39 15.73
CA GLY A 127 -0.40 -4.43 16.16
C GLY A 127 -1.84 -3.93 16.11
N VAL A 128 -2.75 -4.77 15.63
CA VAL A 128 -4.18 -4.45 15.50
C VAL A 128 -5.05 -5.64 15.90
N LYS A 129 -6.18 -5.36 16.55
CA LYS A 129 -7.21 -6.37 16.73
C LYS A 129 -8.03 -6.48 15.44
N SER A 130 -7.91 -7.61 14.76
CA SER A 130 -8.55 -7.85 13.47
C SER A 130 -10.08 -7.79 13.61
N ASN A 131 -10.69 -6.83 12.93
CA ASN A 131 -12.14 -6.74 12.72
C ASN A 131 -12.34 -6.23 11.30
N ASP A 132 -13.48 -6.54 10.69
CA ASP A 132 -13.81 -5.96 9.40
C ASP A 132 -13.88 -4.43 9.49
N GLY A 133 -13.29 -3.75 8.52
CA GLY A 133 -13.26 -2.29 8.46
C GLY A 133 -12.34 -1.61 9.47
N VAL A 134 -11.48 -2.34 10.19
CA VAL A 134 -10.57 -1.71 11.15
C VAL A 134 -9.52 -0.86 10.43
N GLU A 135 -9.36 0.36 10.92
CA GLU A 135 -8.34 1.29 10.43
C GLU A 135 -6.99 0.98 11.08
N ILE A 136 -5.95 0.95 10.24
CA ILE A 136 -4.56 0.80 10.65
C ILE A 136 -3.83 2.04 10.13
N ASN A 137 -3.18 2.76 11.04
CA ASN A 137 -2.36 3.93 10.73
C ASN A 137 -0.90 3.58 10.92
N VAL A 138 -0.11 3.80 9.87
CA VAL A 138 1.33 3.57 9.84
C VAL A 138 1.99 4.94 9.70
N ASP A 139 2.77 5.34 10.69
CA ASP A 139 3.44 6.65 10.75
C ASP A 139 4.87 6.40 11.25
N GLN A 140 5.85 6.53 10.35
CA GLN A 140 7.27 6.29 10.66
C GLN A 140 8.21 6.85 9.58
N ASP A 141 9.47 7.04 9.97
CA ASP A 141 10.56 7.22 9.00
C ASP A 141 10.95 5.87 8.39
N VAL A 142 11.12 5.86 7.07
CA VAL A 142 11.37 4.67 6.27
C VAL A 142 12.71 4.81 5.56
N ASP A 143 13.62 3.87 5.83
CA ASP A 143 14.89 3.76 5.11
C ASP A 143 14.73 2.86 3.89
N LEU A 144 15.29 3.27 2.76
CA LEU A 144 15.33 2.50 1.54
C LEU A 144 16.47 1.47 1.64
N SER A 145 16.11 0.19 1.69
CA SER A 145 17.09 -0.90 1.58
C SER A 145 17.64 -1.04 0.17
N ASP A 146 16.90 -0.56 -0.83
CA ASP A 146 17.30 -0.51 -2.23
C ASP A 146 16.63 0.69 -2.93
N SER A 147 17.39 1.78 -3.10
CA SER A 147 16.92 3.02 -3.73
C SER A 147 16.59 2.85 -5.21
N ASP A 148 17.26 1.92 -5.90
CA ASP A 148 17.05 1.67 -7.32
C ASP A 148 15.74 0.91 -7.56
N ALA A 149 15.46 -0.08 -6.72
CA ALA A 149 14.17 -0.78 -6.68
C ALA A 149 13.02 0.15 -6.29
N PHE A 150 13.26 1.10 -5.37
CA PHE A 150 12.29 2.17 -5.11
C PHE A 150 12.11 3.09 -6.33
N GLY A 151 13.19 3.38 -7.06
CA GLY A 151 13.12 4.09 -8.34
C GLY A 151 12.29 3.36 -9.41
N ASP A 152 12.34 2.02 -9.45
CA ASP A 152 11.46 1.22 -10.31
C ASP A 152 10.00 1.32 -9.88
N PHE A 153 9.74 1.29 -8.57
CA PHE A 153 8.40 1.54 -8.03
C PHE A 153 7.88 2.94 -8.38
N ALA A 154 8.68 3.99 -8.16
CA ALA A 154 8.33 5.37 -8.51
C ALA A 154 8.08 5.53 -10.01
N THR A 155 8.86 4.84 -10.85
CA THR A 155 8.65 4.80 -12.30
C THR A 155 7.34 4.09 -12.66
N ALA A 156 7.03 2.97 -12.01
CA ALA A 156 5.75 2.29 -12.20
C ALA A 156 4.56 3.18 -11.78
N VAL A 157 4.68 3.89 -10.66
CA VAL A 157 3.72 4.90 -10.21
C VAL A 157 3.52 5.99 -11.26
N MET A 158 4.58 6.55 -11.82
CA MET A 158 4.47 7.57 -12.87
C MET A 158 3.77 7.04 -14.13
N MET A 159 4.15 5.84 -14.59
CA MET A 159 3.82 5.37 -15.94
C MET A 159 2.55 4.54 -16.06
N LYS A 160 2.06 3.92 -14.98
CA LYS A 160 0.93 2.99 -15.03
C LYS A 160 -0.34 3.60 -14.44
N LYS A 161 -1.49 3.15 -14.94
CA LYS A 161 -2.80 3.44 -14.33
C LYS A 161 -2.96 2.74 -12.97
N GLU A 162 -2.44 1.52 -12.86
CA GLU A 162 -2.49 0.71 -11.64
C GLU A 162 -1.09 0.12 -11.36
N VAL A 163 -0.69 0.17 -10.09
CA VAL A 163 0.58 -0.35 -9.58
C VAL A 163 0.28 -1.39 -8.51
N LEU A 164 0.98 -2.51 -8.58
CA LEU A 164 0.90 -3.57 -7.59
C LEU A 164 2.02 -3.41 -6.57
N LEU A 165 1.67 -3.41 -5.30
CA LEU A 165 2.59 -3.37 -4.16
C LEU A 165 2.49 -4.69 -3.40
N ASN A 166 3.59 -5.40 -3.25
CA ASN A 166 3.64 -6.60 -2.45
C ASN A 166 4.16 -6.28 -1.03
N ILE A 167 3.47 -6.80 -0.03
CA ILE A 167 3.73 -6.64 1.39
C ILE A 167 3.91 -8.03 1.98
N TYR A 168 5.13 -8.34 2.41
CA TYR A 168 5.50 -9.63 2.96
C TYR A 168 6.01 -9.52 4.40
N GLY A 169 5.47 -10.33 5.31
CA GLY A 169 5.94 -10.41 6.69
C GLY A 169 5.43 -11.65 7.42
N ARG A 170 5.87 -11.81 8.68
CA ARG A 170 5.52 -12.99 9.50
C ARG A 170 5.02 -12.61 10.90
N PRO A 171 3.85 -11.94 11.01
CA PRO A 171 3.33 -11.54 12.31
C PRO A 171 3.02 -12.74 13.20
N LYS A 172 3.05 -12.48 14.50
CA LYS A 172 2.37 -13.34 15.47
C LYS A 172 0.89 -12.98 15.49
N LEU A 173 0.06 -13.99 15.70
CA LEU A 173 -1.39 -13.88 15.77
C LEU A 173 -1.93 -14.65 16.98
N GLN A 174 -2.89 -14.06 17.70
CA GLN A 174 -3.52 -14.68 18.86
C GLN A 174 -5.03 -14.49 18.89
N GLN A 175 -5.79 -15.59 18.90
CA GLN A 175 -7.23 -15.58 19.12
C GLN A 175 -7.55 -15.82 20.61
N GLY A 176 -8.05 -14.81 21.31
CA GLY A 176 -8.41 -14.91 22.72
C GLY A 176 -7.25 -15.42 23.58
N SER A 177 -7.47 -16.49 24.35
CA SER A 177 -6.44 -17.13 25.18
C SER A 177 -5.70 -18.29 24.50
N LEU A 178 -5.94 -18.54 23.20
CA LEU A 178 -5.22 -19.57 22.47
C LEU A 178 -3.72 -19.22 22.37
N PRO A 179 -2.84 -20.21 22.15
CA PRO A 179 -1.42 -19.96 21.93
C PRO A 179 -1.18 -18.99 20.77
N LYS A 180 -0.09 -18.21 20.84
CA LYS A 180 0.34 -17.40 19.70
C LYS A 180 0.78 -18.32 18.56
N THR A 181 0.26 -18.09 17.37
CA THR A 181 0.73 -18.73 16.13
C THR A 181 1.45 -17.72 15.25
N THR A 182 2.28 -18.20 14.33
CA THR A 182 2.91 -17.34 13.31
C THR A 182 2.19 -17.57 12.00
N VAL A 183 1.77 -16.48 11.37
CA VAL A 183 1.13 -16.51 10.06
C VAL A 183 2.04 -15.85 9.04
N THR A 184 1.95 -16.28 7.80
CA THR A 184 2.59 -15.62 6.69
C THR A 184 1.64 -14.55 6.17
N TYR A 185 2.06 -13.30 6.25
CA TYR A 185 1.38 -12.18 5.62
C TYR A 185 2.04 -11.95 4.27
N ASN A 186 1.33 -12.24 3.17
CA ASN A 186 1.82 -12.04 1.82
C ASN A 186 0.67 -11.48 0.99
N LYS A 187 0.65 -10.17 0.82
CA LYS A 187 -0.46 -9.43 0.22
C LYS A 187 0.03 -8.56 -0.92
N THR A 188 -0.59 -8.73 -2.08
CA THR A 188 -0.44 -7.80 -3.19
C THR A 188 -1.63 -6.85 -3.18
N VAL A 189 -1.35 -5.57 -3.01
CA VAL A 189 -2.34 -4.49 -3.04
C VAL A 189 -2.20 -3.74 -4.36
N ALA A 190 -3.32 -3.47 -5.01
CA ALA A 190 -3.37 -2.62 -6.18
C ALA A 190 -3.68 -1.18 -5.77
N MET A 191 -2.94 -0.23 -6.34
CA MET A 191 -3.14 1.20 -6.13
C MET A 191 -3.15 1.91 -7.47
N ASN A 192 -3.93 2.99 -7.58
CA ASN A 192 -3.86 3.87 -8.76
C ASN A 192 -2.47 4.52 -8.84
N GLY A 193 -1.85 4.46 -10.01
CA GLY A 193 -0.68 5.29 -10.34
C GLY A 193 -1.09 6.65 -10.89
N LEU A 194 -0.15 7.36 -11.48
CA LEU A 194 -0.33 8.68 -12.08
C LEU A 194 -0.72 8.60 -13.57
N ASN A 195 -0.71 7.41 -14.16
CA ASN A 195 -1.14 7.17 -15.54
C ASN A 195 -0.51 8.14 -16.55
N GLN A 196 0.82 8.28 -16.50
CA GLN A 196 1.61 9.17 -17.36
C GLN A 196 1.22 10.65 -17.23
N LEU A 197 0.53 11.03 -16.15
CA LEU A 197 -0.06 12.35 -15.96
C LEU A 197 -1.09 12.68 -17.06
N GLU A 198 -1.90 11.70 -17.46
CA GLU A 198 -3.03 11.93 -18.38
C GLU A 198 -3.91 13.08 -17.87
N GLY A 199 -4.13 14.08 -18.73
CA GLY A 199 -4.82 15.32 -18.37
C GLY A 199 -3.91 16.45 -17.91
N PHE A 200 -2.58 16.25 -17.92
CA PHE A 200 -1.62 17.34 -17.74
C PHE A 200 -1.87 18.46 -18.75
N ALA A 201 -1.93 19.70 -18.25
CA ALA A 201 -2.17 20.86 -19.10
C ALA A 201 -1.38 22.06 -18.61
N VAL A 202 -0.99 22.91 -19.55
CA VAL A 202 -0.55 24.28 -19.26
C VAL A 202 -1.79 25.16 -19.37
N SER A 203 -2.28 25.67 -18.24
CA SER A 203 -3.51 26.46 -18.19
C SER A 203 -3.30 27.88 -18.71
N GLU A 204 -2.16 28.47 -18.39
CA GLU A 204 -1.76 29.80 -18.81
C GLU A 204 -0.24 29.88 -18.86
N PHE A 205 0.28 30.73 -19.75
CA PHE A 205 1.68 31.08 -19.77
C PHE A 205 1.86 32.47 -20.38
N HIS A 206 2.86 33.20 -19.90
CA HIS A 206 3.19 34.52 -20.42
C HIS A 206 4.69 34.68 -20.64
N ILE A 207 5.04 35.50 -21.62
CA ILE A 207 6.41 35.90 -21.89
C ILE A 207 6.76 37.09 -21.00
N MET A 208 7.85 36.99 -20.25
CA MET A 208 8.31 38.06 -19.36
C MET A 208 9.39 38.89 -20.05
N ILE A 209 9.10 40.17 -20.27
CA ILE A 209 10.04 41.17 -20.81
C ILE A 209 9.98 42.43 -19.94
N PRO A 210 11.09 42.83 -19.28
CA PRO A 210 12.38 42.12 -19.21
C PRO A 210 12.28 40.80 -18.44
N SER A 211 13.31 39.97 -18.52
CA SER A 211 13.41 38.76 -17.70
C SER A 211 13.53 39.09 -16.21
N VAL A 212 12.98 38.24 -15.36
CA VAL A 212 13.00 38.40 -13.90
C VAL A 212 13.75 37.22 -13.29
N ASN A 213 14.80 37.48 -12.51
CA ASN A 213 15.65 36.45 -11.88
C ASN A 213 16.20 35.41 -12.88
N GLY A 214 16.44 35.84 -14.12
CA GLY A 214 16.91 34.98 -15.21
C GLY A 214 15.85 34.08 -15.84
N TYR A 215 14.58 34.16 -15.42
CA TYR A 215 13.44 33.53 -16.06
C TYR A 215 12.80 34.49 -17.06
N ASN A 216 12.33 33.97 -18.19
CA ASN A 216 11.74 34.76 -19.27
C ASN A 216 10.34 34.28 -19.67
N MET A 217 9.81 33.27 -18.97
CA MET A 217 8.41 32.86 -19.06
C MET A 217 7.91 32.45 -17.67
N ASN A 218 6.63 32.71 -17.41
CA ASN A 218 5.91 32.17 -16.27
C ASN A 218 4.60 31.52 -16.76
N GLY A 219 3.95 30.75 -15.89
CA GLY A 219 2.66 30.17 -16.20
C GLY A 219 2.14 29.32 -15.08
N THR A 220 1.02 28.66 -15.33
CA THR A 220 0.38 27.75 -14.39
C THR A 220 0.08 26.44 -15.09
N VAL A 221 0.39 25.33 -14.42
CA VAL A 221 0.10 23.98 -14.91
C VAL A 221 -0.93 23.29 -14.04
N LEU A 222 -1.69 22.40 -14.67
CA LEU A 222 -2.59 21.46 -14.04
C LEU A 222 -1.94 20.09 -14.08
N ILE A 223 -1.73 19.49 -12.90
CA ILE A 223 -1.16 18.15 -12.74
C ILE A 223 -2.20 17.25 -12.05
N PRO A 224 -2.82 16.33 -12.80
CA PRO A 224 -3.73 15.35 -12.23
C PRO A 224 -2.97 14.29 -11.41
N ASN A 225 -3.57 13.89 -10.30
CA ASN A 225 -3.14 12.78 -9.48
C ASN A 225 -4.36 11.92 -9.12
N PRO A 226 -4.66 10.87 -9.90
CA PRO A 226 -5.80 9.99 -9.64
C PRO A 226 -5.52 8.97 -8.51
N SER A 227 -4.36 9.04 -7.87
CA SER A 227 -3.98 8.16 -6.77
C SER A 227 -4.43 8.69 -5.41
N VAL A 228 -4.31 7.83 -4.39
CA VAL A 228 -4.48 8.19 -2.97
C VAL A 228 -3.19 8.75 -2.35
N MET A 229 -2.12 8.91 -3.15
CA MET A 229 -0.82 9.32 -2.66
C MET A 229 -0.68 10.84 -2.64
N THR A 230 -0.18 11.38 -1.53
CA THR A 230 0.41 12.71 -1.45
C THR A 230 1.93 12.58 -1.49
N ILE A 231 2.59 13.18 -2.48
CA ILE A 231 4.02 13.00 -2.72
C ILE A 231 4.72 14.36 -2.68
N THR A 232 5.64 14.53 -1.73
CA THR A 232 6.54 15.69 -1.70
C THR A 232 7.67 15.47 -2.71
N MET A 233 7.60 16.15 -3.86
CA MET A 233 8.56 15.99 -4.96
C MET A 233 9.66 17.06 -4.97
N GLY A 234 9.52 18.10 -4.14
CA GLY A 234 10.48 19.19 -4.04
C GLY A 234 10.56 20.04 -5.32
N ASN A 235 11.75 20.54 -5.62
CA ASN A 235 12.01 21.37 -6.77
C ASN A 235 12.29 20.51 -8.01
N LEU A 236 11.45 20.65 -9.02
CA LEU A 236 11.55 19.95 -10.29
C LEU A 236 12.19 20.83 -11.35
N SER A 237 13.02 20.21 -12.18
CA SER A 237 13.49 20.77 -13.44
C SER A 237 13.09 19.84 -14.58
N LEU A 238 12.48 20.40 -15.63
CA LEU A 238 12.00 19.65 -16.79
C LEU A 238 12.56 20.28 -18.07
N ASN A 239 13.05 19.45 -18.98
CA ASN A 239 13.53 19.89 -20.29
C ASN A 239 12.35 20.19 -21.21
N LEU A 240 12.50 21.25 -22.01
CA LEU A 240 11.56 21.62 -23.07
C LEU A 240 12.22 21.42 -24.43
N ALA A 241 11.54 20.74 -25.35
CA ALA A 241 12.02 20.54 -26.71
C ALA A 241 10.87 20.66 -27.73
N VAL A 242 11.19 20.97 -28.98
CA VAL A 242 10.26 20.90 -30.10
C VAL A 242 10.99 20.21 -31.24
N ASP A 243 10.39 19.17 -31.81
CA ASP A 243 11.00 18.31 -32.85
C ASP A 243 12.42 17.84 -32.49
N GLY A 244 12.65 17.51 -31.21
CA GLY A 244 13.95 17.07 -30.69
C GLY A 244 14.98 18.18 -30.48
N LYS A 245 14.70 19.42 -30.89
CA LYS A 245 15.54 20.58 -30.60
C LYS A 245 15.24 21.12 -29.21
N ALA A 246 16.26 21.26 -28.37
CA ALA A 246 16.13 21.85 -27.05
C ALA A 246 15.68 23.32 -27.15
N MET A 247 14.59 23.64 -26.46
CA MET A 247 14.02 24.99 -26.38
C MET A 247 14.23 25.63 -25.02
N GLY A 248 14.54 24.86 -23.98
CA GLY A 248 14.81 25.43 -22.66
C GLY A 248 14.53 24.48 -21.51
N THR A 249 14.25 25.06 -20.36
CA THR A 249 13.98 24.34 -19.12
C THR A 249 12.88 25.05 -18.34
N THR A 250 11.92 24.27 -17.84
CA THR A 250 10.88 24.74 -16.90
C THR A 250 11.15 24.21 -15.49
N TYR A 251 10.63 24.93 -14.51
CA TYR A 251 10.88 24.73 -13.09
C TYR A 251 9.56 24.80 -12.33
N LEU A 252 9.32 23.81 -11.48
CA LEU A 252 8.27 23.83 -10.47
C LEU A 252 8.95 23.78 -9.11
N ASN A 253 8.67 24.74 -8.25
CA ASN A 253 9.31 24.83 -6.94
C ASN A 253 8.39 24.23 -5.87
N ASP A 254 8.98 23.54 -4.90
CA ASP A 254 8.32 22.97 -3.73
C ASP A 254 7.03 22.19 -4.06
N LEU A 255 7.09 21.37 -5.10
CA LEU A 255 5.94 20.60 -5.56
C LEU A 255 5.55 19.54 -4.52
N VAL A 256 4.31 19.62 -4.05
CA VAL A 256 3.63 18.55 -3.32
C VAL A 256 2.43 18.12 -4.15
N LEU A 257 2.50 16.91 -4.70
CA LEU A 257 1.44 16.35 -5.52
C LEU A 257 0.39 15.70 -4.61
N LYS A 258 -0.80 16.30 -4.49
CA LYS A 258 -1.91 15.79 -3.67
C LYS A 258 -2.91 15.03 -4.53
N PRO A 259 -3.74 14.12 -3.96
CA PRO A 259 -4.84 13.50 -4.69
C PRO A 259 -5.75 14.54 -5.36
N GLY A 260 -6.16 14.27 -6.60
CA GLY A 260 -6.95 15.16 -7.45
C GLY A 260 -6.12 16.08 -8.34
N ASN A 261 -6.69 17.23 -8.68
CA ASN A 261 -6.08 18.19 -9.60
C ASN A 261 -5.22 19.21 -8.84
N ASN A 262 -3.94 19.32 -9.22
CA ASN A 262 -2.99 20.25 -8.61
C ASN A 262 -2.71 21.39 -9.59
N THR A 263 -3.02 22.63 -9.17
CA THR A 263 -2.71 23.84 -9.94
C THR A 263 -1.44 24.47 -9.39
N VAL A 264 -0.37 24.50 -10.19
CA VAL A 264 0.97 24.83 -9.71
C VAL A 264 1.61 25.90 -10.60
N PRO A 265 2.15 26.99 -10.03
CA PRO A 265 2.90 27.97 -10.81
C PRO A 265 4.20 27.36 -11.33
N MET A 266 4.59 27.74 -12.53
CA MET A 266 5.85 27.36 -13.16
C MET A 266 6.61 28.59 -13.65
N LEU A 267 7.94 28.47 -13.67
CA LEU A 267 8.84 29.43 -14.28
C LEU A 267 9.68 28.72 -15.32
N ALA A 268 10.02 29.39 -16.42
CA ALA A 268 10.83 28.80 -17.46
C ALA A 268 11.91 29.75 -17.99
N LYS A 269 12.98 29.11 -18.47
CA LYS A 269 14.07 29.71 -19.24
C LYS A 269 14.01 29.11 -20.63
N VAL A 270 13.53 29.88 -21.59
CA VAL A 270 13.30 29.44 -22.97
C VAL A 270 14.21 30.23 -23.91
N ASP A 271 14.78 29.56 -24.90
CA ASP A 271 15.47 30.20 -26.01
C ASP A 271 14.44 30.84 -26.95
N GLN A 272 14.05 32.07 -26.61
CA GLN A 272 13.09 32.86 -27.38
C GLN A 272 13.55 33.05 -28.83
N SER A 273 14.86 33.15 -29.08
CA SER A 273 15.40 33.31 -30.43
C SER A 273 15.20 32.04 -31.28
N ALA A 274 15.40 30.86 -30.68
CA ALA A 274 15.14 29.60 -31.33
C ALA A 274 13.65 29.40 -31.63
N VAL A 275 12.77 29.79 -30.70
CA VAL A 275 11.31 29.69 -30.86
C VAL A 275 10.80 30.67 -31.91
N ILE A 276 11.24 31.93 -31.89
CA ILE A 276 10.87 32.91 -32.92
C ILE A 276 11.40 32.45 -34.29
N GLY A 277 12.67 32.02 -34.36
CA GLY A 277 13.26 31.54 -35.60
C GLY A 277 12.52 30.33 -36.21
N LEU A 278 11.99 29.44 -35.36
CA LEU A 278 11.12 28.34 -35.78
C LEU A 278 9.83 28.86 -36.42
N LEU A 279 9.20 29.86 -35.80
CA LEU A 279 7.93 30.42 -36.27
C LEU A 279 8.07 31.36 -37.48
N THR A 280 9.23 31.96 -37.69
CA THR A 280 9.49 32.86 -38.83
C THR A 280 10.22 32.20 -40.00
N SER A 281 10.70 30.96 -39.85
CA SER A 281 11.37 30.23 -40.93
C SER A 281 10.44 30.00 -42.13
N SER A 282 10.97 30.03 -43.34
CA SER A 282 10.24 29.66 -44.56
C SER A 282 9.72 28.22 -44.53
N SER A 283 10.32 27.36 -43.70
CA SER A 283 9.90 25.98 -43.46
C SER A 283 9.04 25.82 -42.18
N ASN A 284 8.49 26.91 -41.62
CA ASN A 284 7.71 26.85 -40.38
C ASN A 284 6.53 25.86 -40.50
N PRO A 285 6.51 24.76 -39.71
CA PRO A 285 5.40 23.81 -39.71
C PRO A 285 4.19 24.30 -38.89
N TYR A 286 4.35 25.29 -38.02
CA TYR A 286 3.35 25.79 -37.06
C TYR A 286 2.80 27.15 -37.49
N LYS A 287 2.05 27.18 -38.60
CA LYS A 287 1.53 28.42 -39.21
C LYS A 287 0.46 29.12 -38.38
N ASP A 288 -0.23 28.37 -37.52
CA ASP A 288 -1.22 28.88 -36.56
C ASP A 288 -0.58 29.43 -35.28
N GLY A 289 0.74 29.30 -35.13
CA GLY A 289 1.46 29.71 -33.91
C GLY A 289 1.35 28.71 -32.76
N ILE A 290 0.72 27.55 -32.99
CA ILE A 290 0.55 26.51 -31.98
C ILE A 290 1.71 25.52 -32.09
N VAL A 291 2.56 25.49 -31.06
CA VAL A 291 3.79 24.70 -31.03
C VAL A 291 3.66 23.53 -30.06
N PRO A 292 3.90 22.28 -30.49
CA PRO A 292 3.92 21.11 -29.62
C PRO A 292 5.26 21.02 -28.89
N PHE A 293 5.28 21.39 -27.61
CA PHE A 293 6.44 21.21 -26.75
C PHE A 293 6.45 19.82 -26.13
N ASP A 294 7.54 19.10 -26.35
CA ASP A 294 7.89 17.91 -25.60
C ASP A 294 8.52 18.31 -24.26
N ILE A 295 8.04 17.68 -23.19
CA ILE A 295 8.51 17.88 -21.82
C ILE A 295 9.06 16.55 -21.32
N THR A 296 10.24 16.58 -20.71
CA THR A 296 10.86 15.40 -20.10
C THR A 296 11.52 15.76 -18.78
N GLY A 297 11.39 14.90 -17.78
CA GLY A 297 12.03 15.08 -16.49
C GLY A 297 13.54 15.19 -16.57
N LYS A 298 14.11 16.20 -15.90
CA LYS A 298 15.57 16.36 -15.76
C LYS A 298 16.05 15.99 -14.37
N SER A 299 15.38 16.49 -13.34
CA SER A 299 15.79 16.29 -11.94
C SER A 299 14.68 16.65 -10.95
N SER A 300 14.69 15.99 -9.80
CA SER A 300 13.93 16.36 -8.60
C SER A 300 14.92 16.59 -7.46
N THR A 301 14.78 17.69 -6.72
CA THR A 301 15.65 18.01 -5.59
C THR A 301 14.84 18.47 -4.38
N TYR A 302 15.27 18.07 -3.18
CA TYR A 302 14.65 18.47 -1.92
C TYR A 302 15.74 18.81 -0.91
N ASN A 303 15.61 19.96 -0.24
CA ASN A 303 16.62 20.49 0.69
C ASN A 303 18.07 20.46 0.13
N GLY A 304 18.23 20.77 -1.15
CA GLY A 304 19.52 20.84 -1.83
C GLY A 304 20.13 19.48 -2.23
N LYS A 305 19.42 18.36 -2.00
CA LYS A 305 19.84 17.02 -2.44
C LYS A 305 18.97 16.53 -3.60
N GLU A 306 19.57 15.83 -4.54
CA GLU A 306 18.82 15.17 -5.61
C GLU A 306 18.08 13.93 -5.09
N LEU A 307 16.88 13.70 -5.60
CA LEU A 307 16.05 12.53 -5.32
C LEU A 307 16.10 11.58 -6.54
N PRO A 308 17.03 10.62 -6.58
CA PRO A 308 17.33 9.85 -7.79
C PRO A 308 16.14 9.02 -8.27
N TYR A 309 15.32 8.49 -7.36
CA TYR A 309 14.12 7.72 -7.69
C TYR A 309 13.05 8.57 -8.38
N PHE A 310 12.86 9.83 -7.99
CA PHE A 310 11.95 10.76 -8.68
C PHE A 310 12.55 11.27 -9.99
N THR A 311 13.86 11.55 -10.04
CA THR A 311 14.54 11.89 -11.30
C THR A 311 14.34 10.78 -12.33
N LYS A 312 14.56 9.51 -11.95
CA LYS A 312 14.35 8.33 -12.78
C LYS A 312 12.91 8.25 -13.29
N ALA A 313 11.92 8.35 -12.39
CA ALA A 313 10.50 8.30 -12.76
C ALA A 313 10.09 9.44 -13.71
N LEU A 314 10.52 10.67 -13.45
CA LEU A 314 10.23 11.84 -14.27
C LEU A 314 10.87 11.72 -15.66
N SER A 315 12.06 11.15 -15.77
CA SER A 315 12.76 10.95 -17.05
C SER A 315 12.08 9.92 -17.95
N ALA A 316 11.35 8.97 -17.37
CA ALA A 316 10.64 7.92 -18.10
C ALA A 316 9.33 8.42 -18.74
N ASN A 317 8.75 9.51 -18.22
CA ASN A 317 7.52 10.09 -18.74
C ASN A 317 7.81 11.21 -19.74
N LYS A 318 7.32 11.07 -20.97
CA LYS A 318 7.39 12.10 -22.01
C LYS A 318 6.01 12.68 -22.22
N LEU A 319 5.85 13.97 -21.92
CA LEU A 319 4.62 14.71 -22.16
C LEU A 319 4.77 15.55 -23.43
N THR A 320 3.67 15.78 -24.13
CA THR A 320 3.60 16.74 -25.24
C THR A 320 2.45 17.70 -25.00
N VAL A 321 2.73 19.00 -24.96
CA VAL A 321 1.71 20.05 -24.79
C VAL A 321 1.72 21.01 -25.97
N LYS A 322 0.53 21.35 -26.46
CA LYS A 322 0.35 22.34 -27.53
C LYS A 322 0.19 23.72 -26.92
N LEU A 323 1.12 24.62 -27.17
CA LEU A 323 1.11 25.99 -26.66
C LEU A 323 0.90 26.99 -27.79
N ASP A 324 -0.03 27.93 -27.61
CA ASP A 324 -0.26 29.03 -28.55
C ASP A 324 0.79 30.13 -28.36
N VAL A 325 1.99 29.88 -28.86
CA VAL A 325 3.11 30.82 -28.79
C VAL A 325 2.82 32.07 -29.61
N GLY A 326 2.06 31.94 -30.70
CA GLY A 326 1.64 33.07 -31.53
C GLY A 326 0.81 34.09 -30.75
N ALA A 327 -0.16 33.62 -29.96
CA ALA A 327 -0.94 34.48 -29.06
C ALA A 327 -0.04 35.15 -28.00
N ALA A 328 0.83 34.39 -27.34
CA ALA A 328 1.72 34.92 -26.31
C ALA A 328 2.71 35.98 -26.87
N LEU A 329 3.22 35.78 -28.08
CA LEU A 329 4.04 36.78 -28.78
C LEU A 329 3.23 38.04 -29.13
N LYS A 330 1.96 37.88 -29.53
CA LYS A 330 1.08 39.01 -29.85
C LYS A 330 0.76 39.85 -28.62
N GLU A 331 0.58 39.23 -27.45
CA GLU A 331 0.36 39.93 -26.17
C GLU A 331 1.48 40.91 -25.84
N ILE A 332 2.72 40.55 -26.16
CA ILE A 332 3.91 41.41 -25.96
C ILE A 332 4.23 42.30 -27.18
N GLY A 333 3.31 42.40 -28.15
CA GLY A 333 3.43 43.29 -29.31
C GLY A 333 4.18 42.72 -30.52
N PHE A 334 4.54 41.44 -30.53
CA PHE A 334 5.21 40.78 -31.66
C PHE A 334 4.19 40.08 -32.57
N ASN A 335 4.11 40.48 -33.84
CA ASN A 335 3.11 39.96 -34.79
C ASN A 335 3.76 39.16 -35.92
N LEU A 336 3.60 37.84 -35.89
CA LEU A 336 4.22 36.87 -36.83
C LEU A 336 3.89 37.14 -38.31
N ILE A 337 2.74 37.75 -38.60
CA ILE A 337 2.28 38.03 -39.98
C ILE A 337 3.02 39.23 -40.60
N LYS A 338 3.47 40.20 -39.80
CA LYS A 338 4.22 41.35 -40.32
C LYS A 338 5.69 40.99 -40.62
N SER A 339 6.30 40.12 -39.81
CA SER A 339 7.72 39.76 -39.98
C SER A 339 8.03 38.91 -41.22
N ALA A 340 7.06 38.17 -41.76
CA ALA A 340 7.26 37.35 -42.97
C ALA A 340 7.27 38.18 -44.28
N LEU A 341 6.87 39.46 -44.22
CA LEU A 341 6.78 40.35 -45.39
C LEU A 341 7.91 41.38 -45.49
N GLY A 342 8.88 41.38 -44.56
CA GLY A 342 10.04 42.27 -44.66
C GLY A 342 9.68 43.76 -44.71
N VAL A 343 8.64 44.18 -43.99
CA VAL A 343 8.27 45.60 -43.76
C VAL A 343 8.02 45.82 -42.28
#